data_AF-A0A9Q0GDJ7-F1
#
_entry.id   AF-A0A9Q0GDJ7-F1
#
_cell.length_a   1.000
_cell.length_b   1.000
_cell.length_c   1.000
_cell.angle_alpha   90.00
_cell.angle_beta   90.00
_cell.angle_gamma   90.00
#
_symmetry.space_group_name_H-M   'P 1'
#
loop_
_entity.id
_entity.type
_entity.pdbx_description
1 polymer ?
#
loop_
_entity_poly.entity_id
_entity_poly.type
_entity_poly.pdbx_seq_one_letter_code
_entity_poly.pdbx_strand_id
1 'polypeptide(L)'
;MSAAQVDPHDKMRSRDMSKVAMGEQAPKPPHEQGHINQAPSAPSIIKDIEEGKNKFEEPGTAVDIRFPTTNQTRNCYTRYLEYHWCIKEKGSDAPECEKFAKYYRSLCPTEWVTKWNEQRGVGVFPGPI
;
A
#
# COMPACT_ATOMS: atom_id res chain seq x y z
N MET A 1 -24.59 10.62 52.08
CA MET A 1 -24.71 9.84 50.83
C MET A 1 -23.52 10.22 49.96
N SER A 2 -22.70 9.24 49.56
CA SER A 2 -21.39 9.44 48.93
C SER A 2 -21.48 10.06 47.53
N ALA A 3 -20.67 11.09 47.28
CA ALA A 3 -20.44 11.61 45.92
C ALA A 3 -19.39 10.73 45.23
N ALA A 4 -19.77 10.04 44.15
CA ALA A 4 -18.84 9.27 43.34
C ALA A 4 -17.90 10.24 42.60
N GLN A 5 -16.59 10.08 42.81
CA GLN A 5 -15.59 10.84 42.05
C GLN A 5 -15.51 10.27 40.63
N VAL A 6 -15.89 11.08 39.65
CA VAL A 6 -15.87 10.69 38.23
C VAL A 6 -14.46 10.91 37.67
N ASP A 7 -13.94 9.89 36.99
CA ASP A 7 -12.59 9.81 36.43
C ASP A 7 -12.30 10.99 35.46
N PRO A 8 -11.08 11.59 35.45
CA PRO A 8 -10.78 12.76 34.63
C PRO A 8 -11.04 12.61 33.12
N HIS A 9 -11.01 11.38 32.60
CA HIS A 9 -11.33 11.11 31.19
C HIS A 9 -12.83 11.21 30.88
N ASP A 10 -13.71 11.00 31.87
CA ASP A 10 -15.17 11.07 31.70
C ASP A 10 -15.65 12.53 31.53
N LYS A 11 -14.89 13.50 32.06
CA LYS A 11 -15.15 14.95 31.89
C LYS A 11 -15.00 15.45 30.45
N MET A 12 -14.28 14.72 29.57
CA MET A 12 -14.20 15.08 28.15
C MET A 12 -15.41 14.58 27.35
N ARG A 13 -16.24 13.70 27.92
CA ARG A 13 -17.38 13.09 27.21
C ARG A 13 -18.73 13.68 27.58
N SER A 14 -18.85 14.34 28.72
CA SER A 14 -20.06 15.05 29.11
C SER A 14 -20.22 16.35 28.31
N ARG A 15 -20.72 16.23 27.08
CA ARG A 15 -21.25 17.39 26.35
C ARG A 15 -22.47 17.90 27.12
N ASP A 16 -22.43 19.16 27.54
CA ASP A 16 -23.55 19.86 28.16
C ASP A 16 -24.69 19.98 27.13
N MET A 17 -25.65 19.04 27.22
CA MET A 17 -26.78 18.89 26.28
C MET A 17 -27.60 20.19 26.21
N SER A 18 -27.60 20.98 27.28
CA SER A 18 -28.31 22.27 27.41
C SER A 18 -27.78 23.32 26.44
N LYS A 19 -26.46 23.34 26.19
CA LYS A 19 -25.83 24.29 25.25
C LYS A 19 -26.06 23.94 23.78
N VAL A 20 -26.17 22.64 23.48
CA VAL A 20 -26.53 22.16 22.14
C VAL A 20 -27.99 22.48 21.81
N ALA A 21 -28.89 22.38 22.79
CA ALA A 21 -30.31 22.74 22.63
C ALA A 21 -30.53 24.24 22.35
N MET A 22 -29.63 25.10 22.85
CA MET A 22 -29.62 26.55 22.60
C MET A 22 -28.95 26.95 21.26
N GLY A 23 -28.45 25.98 20.48
CA GLY A 23 -27.82 26.23 19.18
C GLY A 23 -26.39 26.79 19.24
N GLU A 24 -25.73 26.73 20.41
CA GLU A 24 -24.34 27.18 20.52
C GLU A 24 -23.38 26.18 19.87
N GLN A 25 -22.70 26.62 18.81
CA GLN A 25 -21.71 25.82 18.09
C GLN A 25 -20.36 25.89 18.80
N ALA A 26 -19.69 24.74 18.97
CA ALA A 26 -18.39 24.68 19.63
C ALA A 26 -17.37 25.58 18.90
N PRO A 27 -16.58 26.40 19.63
CA PRO A 27 -15.60 27.28 19.02
C PRO A 27 -14.55 26.47 18.25
N LYS A 28 -14.22 26.92 17.05
CA LYS A 28 -13.24 26.25 16.19
C LYS A 28 -11.85 26.36 16.86
N PRO A 29 -11.11 25.25 17.05
CA PRO A 29 -9.80 25.32 17.68
C PRO A 29 -8.84 26.16 16.82
N PRO A 30 -7.93 26.94 17.44
CA PRO A 30 -6.91 27.69 16.71
C PRO A 30 -6.03 26.72 15.90
N HIS A 31 -5.72 27.09 14.66
CA HIS A 31 -4.78 26.33 13.85
C HIS A 31 -3.35 26.71 14.24
N GLU A 32 -2.70 25.90 15.06
CA GLU A 32 -1.28 26.03 15.37
C GLU A 32 -0.44 25.37 14.25
N GLN A 33 0.40 26.14 13.57
CA GLN A 33 1.39 25.60 12.64
C GLN A 33 2.59 25.06 13.43
N GLY A 34 2.68 23.74 13.54
CA GLY A 34 3.84 23.09 14.18
C GLY A 34 5.14 23.35 13.43
N HIS A 35 6.16 23.85 14.13
CA HIS A 35 7.54 23.94 13.63
C HIS A 35 8.27 22.62 13.91
N ILE A 36 8.54 21.85 12.85
CA ILE A 36 9.39 20.65 12.91
C ILE A 36 10.86 21.08 12.83
N ASN A 37 11.53 21.20 13.98
CA ASN A 37 12.97 21.54 14.03
C ASN A 37 13.88 20.30 14.13
N GLN A 38 13.33 19.08 14.19
CA GLN A 38 14.10 17.83 14.18
C GLN A 38 13.41 16.75 13.35
N ALA A 39 14.19 16.04 12.54
CA ALA A 39 13.74 14.84 11.86
C ALA A 39 13.52 13.72 12.89
N PRO A 40 12.42 12.96 12.82
CA PRO A 40 12.27 11.78 13.66
C PRO A 40 13.41 10.79 13.37
N SER A 41 13.99 10.23 14.43
CA SER A 41 15.01 9.19 14.33
C SER A 41 14.50 8.01 13.51
N ALA A 42 15.33 7.52 12.58
CA ALA A 42 14.99 6.38 11.73
C ALA A 42 14.55 5.16 12.58
N PRO A 43 13.48 4.44 12.19
CA PRO A 43 13.07 3.24 12.89
C PRO A 43 14.16 2.16 12.77
N SER A 44 14.52 1.57 13.90
CA SER A 44 15.54 0.51 14.07
C SER A 44 15.09 -0.84 13.51
N ILE A 45 14.63 -0.90 12.26
CA ILE A 45 14.31 -2.15 11.53
C ILE A 45 15.36 -2.35 10.43
N ILE A 46 16.65 -2.20 10.77
CA ILE A 46 17.75 -2.60 9.88
C ILE A 46 18.83 -3.23 10.75
N LYS A 47 18.55 -4.39 11.36
CA LYS A 47 19.60 -5.21 11.98
C LYS A 47 19.51 -6.73 11.76
N ASP A 48 18.45 -7.27 11.16
CA ASP A 48 18.32 -8.73 10.99
C ASP A 48 18.27 -9.20 9.52
N ILE A 49 18.93 -8.50 8.60
CA ILE A 49 19.12 -8.99 7.22
C ILE A 49 20.61 -9.08 6.92
N GLU A 50 21.36 -9.83 7.73
CA GLU A 50 22.54 -10.55 7.25
C GLU A 50 22.66 -11.88 7.99
N GLU A 51 22.90 -12.93 7.20
CA GLU A 51 23.13 -14.33 7.57
C GLU A 51 21.96 -15.20 8.04
N GLY A 52 21.46 -16.01 7.09
CA GLY A 52 20.61 -17.15 7.42
C GLY A 52 20.04 -17.86 6.20
N LYS A 53 20.91 -18.45 5.37
CA LYS A 53 20.54 -19.34 4.27
C LYS A 53 19.62 -20.47 4.79
N ASN A 54 18.32 -20.32 4.56
CA ASN A 54 17.47 -21.45 4.22
C ASN A 54 16.82 -21.13 2.89
N LYS A 55 17.50 -21.60 1.85
CA LYS A 55 17.01 -21.68 0.48
C LYS A 55 15.89 -22.72 0.45
N PHE A 56 14.73 -22.33 0.93
CA PHE A 56 13.49 -22.82 0.37
C PHE A 56 13.13 -21.78 -0.69
N GLU A 57 13.59 -22.01 -1.93
CA GLU A 57 12.98 -21.38 -3.09
C GLU A 57 11.56 -21.93 -3.19
N GLU A 58 10.68 -21.43 -2.33
CA GLU A 58 9.28 -21.42 -2.66
C GLU A 58 9.18 -20.52 -3.90
N PRO A 59 8.54 -20.96 -4.98
CA PRO A 59 8.27 -20.11 -6.14
C PRO A 59 7.20 -19.05 -5.82
N GLY A 60 7.35 -18.38 -4.68
CA GLY A 60 6.59 -17.22 -4.25
C GLY A 60 7.38 -15.98 -4.65
N THR A 61 6.85 -15.24 -5.62
CA THR A 61 7.40 -13.95 -6.06
C THR A 61 7.86 -13.09 -4.89
N ALA A 62 9.03 -12.45 -5.04
CA ALA A 62 9.55 -11.50 -4.07
C ALA A 62 8.46 -10.48 -3.65
N VAL A 63 8.30 -10.31 -2.34
CA VAL A 63 7.31 -9.38 -1.77
C VAL A 63 7.69 -7.96 -2.18
N ASP A 64 6.84 -7.34 -2.99
CA ASP A 64 7.03 -5.96 -3.42
C ASP A 64 6.50 -5.00 -2.34
N ILE A 65 7.42 -4.31 -1.65
CA ILE A 65 7.10 -3.36 -0.58
C ILE A 65 6.16 -2.23 -1.02
N ARG A 66 6.05 -1.96 -2.34
CA ARG A 66 5.10 -0.99 -2.90
C ARG A 66 3.64 -1.42 -2.73
N PHE A 67 3.41 -2.73 -2.56
CA PHE A 67 2.09 -3.34 -2.43
C PHE A 67 1.96 -4.12 -1.11
N PRO A 68 1.89 -3.44 0.05
CA PRO A 68 1.86 -4.08 1.37
C PRO A 68 0.52 -4.74 1.71
N THR A 69 -0.53 -4.49 0.91
CA THR A 69 -1.86 -5.01 1.15
C THR A 69 -2.00 -6.45 0.66
N THR A 70 -2.86 -7.24 1.30
CA THR A 70 -3.18 -8.62 0.88
C THR A 70 -3.72 -8.69 -0.56
N ASN A 71 -4.39 -7.64 -1.05
CA ASN A 71 -4.87 -7.59 -2.43
C ASN A 71 -3.71 -7.35 -3.42
N GLN A 72 -3.29 -8.42 -4.11
CA GLN A 72 -2.19 -8.40 -5.08
C GLN A 72 -2.61 -8.01 -6.51
N THR A 73 -3.85 -7.57 -6.74
CA THR A 73 -4.37 -7.19 -8.07
C THR A 73 -3.50 -6.12 -8.74
N ARG A 74 -3.14 -5.07 -7.99
CA ARG A 74 -2.29 -3.99 -8.53
C ARG A 74 -0.86 -4.45 -8.76
N ASN A 75 -0.33 -5.34 -7.92
CA ASN A 75 1.00 -5.91 -8.10
C ASN A 75 1.06 -6.72 -9.41
N CYS A 76 0.10 -7.64 -9.60
CA CYS A 76 -0.04 -8.41 -10.84
C CYS A 76 -0.08 -7.50 -12.09
N TYR A 77 -0.97 -6.51 -12.09
CA TYR A 77 -1.12 -5.60 -13.23
C TYR A 77 0.19 -4.83 -13.52
N THR A 78 0.84 -4.32 -12.48
CA THR A 78 2.12 -3.59 -12.62
C THR A 78 3.21 -4.48 -13.20
N ARG A 79 3.35 -5.74 -12.74
CA ARG A 79 4.35 -6.67 -13.27
C ARG A 79 4.08 -7.06 -14.72
N TYR A 80 2.81 -7.19 -15.11
CA TYR A 80 2.43 -7.45 -16.50
C TYR A 80 2.85 -6.28 -17.42
N LEU A 81 2.61 -5.03 -16.99
CA LEU A 81 3.04 -3.84 -17.73
C LEU A 81 4.57 -3.74 -17.81
N GLU A 82 5.28 -3.95 -16.70
CA GLU A 82 6.75 -3.91 -16.65
C GLU A 82 7.38 -4.89 -17.66
N TYR A 83 6.84 -6.11 -17.77
CA TYR A 83 7.30 -7.08 -18.76
C TYR A 83 7.11 -6.60 -20.20
N HIS A 84 5.91 -6.10 -20.53
CA HIS A 84 5.63 -5.69 -21.89
C HIS A 84 6.32 -4.40 -22.30
N TRP A 85 6.52 -3.48 -21.36
CA TRP A 85 7.35 -2.31 -21.59
C TRP A 85 8.82 -2.69 -21.78
N CYS A 86 9.33 -3.64 -20.98
CA CYS A 86 10.69 -4.17 -21.14
C CYS A 86 10.90 -4.76 -22.54
N ILE A 87 9.95 -5.57 -23.03
CA ILE A 87 10.02 -6.14 -24.39
C ILE A 87 9.98 -5.05 -25.46
N LYS A 88 9.15 -4.01 -25.29
CA LYS A 88 9.05 -2.92 -26.26
C LYS A 88 10.33 -2.10 -26.34
N GLU A 89 11.01 -1.86 -25.22
CA GLU A 89 12.22 -1.05 -25.16
C GLU A 89 13.48 -1.85 -25.54
N LYS A 90 13.62 -3.07 -25.00
CA LYS A 90 14.85 -3.88 -25.09
C LYS A 90 14.78 -5.03 -26.10
N GLY A 91 13.59 -5.37 -26.58
CA GLY A 91 13.36 -6.55 -27.42
C GLY A 91 13.00 -7.81 -26.62
N SER A 92 12.51 -8.84 -27.33
CA SER A 92 12.02 -10.09 -26.73
C SER A 92 13.10 -10.92 -26.02
N ASP A 93 14.36 -10.74 -26.42
CA ASP A 93 15.46 -11.65 -26.06
C ASP A 93 16.32 -11.14 -24.90
N ALA A 94 15.94 -10.02 -24.29
CA ALA A 94 16.65 -9.49 -23.14
C ALA A 94 16.40 -10.38 -21.90
N PRO A 95 17.46 -10.96 -21.28
CA PRO A 95 17.32 -11.81 -20.09
C PRO A 95 16.73 -11.04 -18.89
N GLU A 96 16.87 -9.73 -18.92
CA GLU A 96 16.29 -8.81 -17.94
C GLU A 96 14.77 -8.74 -18.01
N CYS A 97 14.14 -9.07 -19.15
CA CYS A 97 12.69 -9.11 -19.26
C CYS A 97 12.13 -10.46 -18.77
N GLU A 98 12.93 -11.53 -18.79
CA GLU A 98 12.50 -12.87 -18.36
C GLU A 98 12.14 -12.92 -16.87
N LYS A 99 12.82 -12.14 -16.01
CA LYS A 99 12.48 -12.05 -14.58
C LYS A 99 11.05 -11.53 -14.37
N PHE A 100 10.65 -10.50 -15.12
CA PHE A 100 9.30 -9.95 -15.06
C PHE A 100 8.28 -10.97 -15.59
N ALA A 101 8.69 -11.77 -16.58
CA ALA A 101 7.88 -12.86 -17.09
C ALA A 101 7.54 -13.92 -16.04
N LYS A 102 8.54 -14.29 -15.23
CA LYS A 102 8.34 -15.22 -14.12
C LYS A 102 7.41 -14.63 -13.05
N TYR A 103 7.57 -13.34 -12.73
CA TYR A 103 6.77 -12.68 -11.70
C TYR A 103 5.29 -12.53 -12.07
N TYR A 104 4.95 -12.01 -13.25
CA TYR A 104 3.53 -11.84 -13.59
C TYR A 104 2.84 -13.20 -13.76
N ARG A 105 3.53 -14.25 -14.25
CA ARG A 105 2.94 -15.59 -14.40
C ARG A 105 2.60 -16.29 -13.09
N SER A 106 3.31 -15.94 -12.01
CA SER A 106 3.07 -16.51 -10.68
C SER A 106 2.11 -15.66 -9.83
N LEU A 107 2.08 -14.34 -10.04
CA LEU A 107 1.17 -13.43 -9.34
C LEU A 107 -0.23 -13.33 -9.97
N CYS A 108 -0.32 -13.38 -11.30
CA CYS A 108 -1.55 -13.10 -12.01
C CYS A 108 -2.37 -14.37 -12.26
N PRO A 109 -3.70 -14.31 -12.07
CA PRO A 109 -4.59 -15.33 -12.61
C PRO A 109 -4.43 -15.47 -14.13
N THR A 110 -4.35 -16.70 -14.64
CA THR A 110 -4.18 -16.97 -16.08
C THR A 110 -5.26 -16.31 -16.92
N GLU A 111 -6.52 -16.33 -16.46
CA GLU A 111 -7.66 -15.69 -17.12
C GLU A 111 -7.44 -14.19 -17.40
N TRP A 112 -6.81 -13.48 -16.47
CA TRP A 112 -6.55 -12.05 -16.63
C TRP A 112 -5.47 -11.80 -17.68
N VAL A 113 -4.40 -12.60 -17.64
CA VAL A 113 -3.30 -12.51 -18.60
C VAL A 113 -3.80 -12.80 -20.01
N THR A 114 -4.62 -13.83 -20.19
CA THR A 114 -5.22 -14.17 -21.49
C THR A 114 -6.06 -13.03 -22.03
N LYS A 115 -6.97 -12.49 -21.22
CA LYS A 115 -7.82 -11.35 -21.61
C LYS A 115 -7.01 -10.11 -21.99
N TRP A 116 -5.96 -9.78 -21.22
CA TRP A 116 -5.08 -8.66 -21.55
C TRP A 116 -4.29 -8.90 -22.83
N ASN A 117 -3.83 -10.14 -23.08
CA ASN A 117 -3.14 -10.49 -24.32
C ASN A 117 -4.06 -10.34 -25.54
N GLU A 118 -5.32 -10.75 -25.44
CA GLU A 118 -6.33 -10.54 -26.49
C GLU A 118 -6.57 -9.05 -26.74
N GLN A 119 -6.80 -8.28 -25.68
CA GLN A 119 -6.98 -6.82 -25.79
C GLN A 119 -5.78 -6.14 -26.45
N ARG A 120 -4.57 -6.62 -26.18
CA ARG A 120 -3.35 -6.12 -26.81
C ARG A 120 -3.19 -6.54 -28.25
N GLY A 121 -3.56 -7.77 -28.61
CA GLY A 121 -3.57 -8.24 -29.99
C GLY A 121 -4.53 -7.43 -30.87
N VAL A 122 -5.66 -6.99 -30.30
CA VAL A 122 -6.66 -6.14 -30.97
C VAL A 122 -6.33 -4.64 -30.88
N GLY A 123 -5.40 -4.23 -30.01
CA GLY A 123 -5.02 -2.82 -29.81
C GLY A 123 -5.98 -2.00 -28.96
N VAL A 124 -6.85 -2.64 -28.16
CA VAL A 124 -7.86 -2.00 -27.29
C VAL A 124 -7.47 -2.01 -25.81
N PHE A 125 -6.21 -2.31 -25.50
CA PHE A 125 -5.74 -2.40 -24.13
C PHE A 125 -5.68 -1.00 -23.46
N PRO A 126 -6.33 -0.81 -22.30
CA PRO A 126 -6.47 0.52 -21.68
C PRO A 126 -5.23 0.99 -20.90
N GLY A 127 -4.19 0.16 -20.78
CA GLY A 127 -2.98 0.47 -20.03
C GLY A 127 -1.83 1.03 -20.88
N PRO A 128 -0.83 1.67 -20.24
CA PRO A 128 0.34 2.19 -20.93
C PRO A 128 1.30 1.05 -21.29
N ILE A 129 1.40 0.74 -22.58
CA ILE A 129 2.30 -0.29 -23.16
C ILE A 129 2.86 0.16 -24.49
#